data_AF-A0AAV6AJM7-F1
#
_entry.id   AF-A0AAV6AJM7-F1
#
_cell.length_a   1.000
_cell.length_b   1.000
_cell.length_c   1.000
_cell.angle_alpha   90.00
_cell.angle_beta   90.00
_cell.angle_gamma   90.00
#
_symmetry.space_group_name_H-M   'P 1'
#
loop_
_entity.id
_entity.type
_entity.pdbx_description
1 polymer ?
#
loop_
_entity_poly.entity_id
_entity_poly.type
_entity_poly.pdbx_seq_one_letter_code
_entity_poly.pdbx_strand_id
1 'polypeptide(L)'
;MPKKPFDYELIRQLATILDETDLTEIEVEQEDLRIRVARQPAPIAHYAPAQHAAMHAGPLVAATTAGVVTEAAATNDPASHPGVVTSPMVGTCYRAGEPGARSYVEVGDEVRQGQTVLIVEAMKHMNQIAAPRAGKVTAVFVENGQPVEYGEPLLIIE
;
A
#
# COMPACT_ATOMS: atom_id res chain seq x y z
N MET A 1 -9.36 27.59 -38.04
CA MET A 1 -9.26 26.12 -38.14
C MET A 1 -9.87 25.53 -36.88
N PRO A 2 -10.84 24.61 -36.95
CA PRO A 2 -11.41 24.00 -35.76
C PRO A 2 -10.30 23.19 -35.05
N LYS A 3 -10.01 23.54 -33.79
CA LYS A 3 -9.11 22.75 -32.94
C LYS A 3 -9.73 21.35 -32.85
N LYS A 4 -9.04 20.32 -33.34
CA LYS A 4 -9.48 18.93 -33.13
C LYS A 4 -9.60 18.73 -31.62
N PRO A 5 -10.71 18.17 -31.12
CA PRO A 5 -10.97 18.09 -29.68
C PRO A 5 -9.97 17.18 -28.95
N PHE A 6 -9.27 16.30 -29.68
CA PHE A 6 -8.28 15.38 -29.14
C PHE A 6 -7.14 15.15 -30.14
N ASP A 7 -5.93 15.05 -29.63
CA ASP A 7 -4.72 14.72 -30.40
C ASP A 7 -4.46 13.21 -30.36
N TYR A 8 -4.89 12.53 -31.42
CA TYR A 8 -4.71 11.08 -31.57
C TYR A 8 -3.25 10.67 -31.77
N GLU A 9 -2.40 11.57 -32.30
CA GLU A 9 -0.97 11.28 -32.47
C GLU A 9 -0.28 11.28 -31.11
N LEU A 10 -0.61 12.24 -30.24
CA LEU A 10 -0.11 12.31 -28.88
C LEU A 10 -0.51 11.07 -28.07
N ILE A 11 -1.78 10.65 -28.10
CA ILE A 11 -2.24 9.44 -27.38
C ILE A 11 -1.49 8.20 -27.85
N ARG A 12 -1.24 8.07 -29.16
CA ARG A 12 -0.48 6.95 -29.73
C ARG A 12 0.97 6.96 -29.28
N GLN A 13 1.61 8.13 -29.25
CA GLN A 13 2.98 8.27 -28.74
C GLN A 13 3.06 7.90 -27.26
N LEU A 14 2.12 8.37 -26.44
CA LEU A 14 2.06 8.02 -25.02
C LEU A 14 1.88 6.52 -24.80
N ALA A 15 1.03 5.85 -25.60
CA ALA A 15 0.87 4.39 -25.55
C ALA A 15 2.17 3.65 -25.93
N THR A 16 2.86 4.09 -27.00
CA THR A 16 4.15 3.51 -27.39
C THR A 16 5.21 3.68 -26.31
N ILE A 17 5.31 4.88 -25.72
CA ILE A 17 6.24 5.12 -24.61
C ILE A 17 5.90 4.21 -23.44
N LEU A 18 4.61 4.08 -23.08
CA LEU A 18 4.16 3.21 -21.99
C LEU A 18 4.59 1.75 -22.22
N ASP A 19 4.48 1.25 -23.45
CA ASP A 19 4.93 -0.10 -23.81
C ASP A 19 6.47 -0.25 -23.83
N GLU A 20 7.21 0.74 -24.36
CA GLU A 20 8.68 0.70 -24.45
C GLU A 20 9.37 0.85 -23.08
N THR A 21 8.73 1.57 -22.17
CA THR A 21 9.29 1.90 -20.84
C THR A 21 8.79 0.97 -19.73
N ASP A 22 7.91 0.02 -20.07
CA ASP A 22 7.22 -0.88 -19.14
C ASP A 22 6.52 -0.14 -17.99
N LEU A 23 6.07 1.09 -18.26
CA LEU A 23 5.32 1.90 -17.29
C LEU A 23 3.88 1.40 -17.21
N THR A 24 3.26 1.52 -16.04
CA THR A 24 1.85 1.15 -15.86
C THR A 24 0.91 2.28 -16.27
N GLU A 25 1.38 3.53 -16.24
CA GLU A 25 0.58 4.72 -16.49
C GLU A 25 1.45 5.92 -16.91
N ILE A 26 0.91 6.77 -17.79
CA ILE A 26 1.47 8.07 -18.17
C ILE A 26 0.34 9.11 -18.16
N GLU A 27 0.57 10.24 -17.49
CA GLU A 27 -0.34 11.38 -17.43
C GLU A 27 0.34 12.67 -17.92
N VAL A 28 -0.35 13.44 -18.76
CA VAL A 28 0.11 14.71 -19.31
C VAL A 28 -0.98 15.76 -19.13
N GLU A 29 -0.61 16.92 -18.59
CA GLU A 29 -1.48 18.09 -18.42
C GLU A 29 -0.94 19.28 -19.22
N GLN A 30 -1.79 19.92 -20.02
CA GLN A 30 -1.50 21.13 -20.78
C GLN A 30 -2.68 22.10 -20.69
N GLU A 31 -2.51 23.23 -20.00
CA GLU A 31 -3.46 24.35 -19.83
C GLU A 31 -4.93 23.95 -19.59
N ASP A 32 -5.66 23.50 -20.63
CA ASP A 32 -7.07 23.08 -20.58
C ASP A 32 -7.29 21.57 -20.82
N LEU A 33 -6.24 20.76 -20.94
CA LEU A 33 -6.31 19.35 -21.36
C LEU A 33 -5.46 18.43 -20.47
N ARG A 34 -6.10 17.41 -19.90
CA ARG A 34 -5.46 16.32 -19.15
C ARG A 34 -5.68 14.99 -19.87
N ILE A 35 -4.60 14.29 -20.19
CA ILE A 35 -4.61 12.98 -20.86
C ILE A 35 -3.94 11.97 -19.94
N ARG A 36 -4.65 10.88 -19.63
CA ARG A 36 -4.16 9.75 -18.83
C ARG A 36 -4.24 8.47 -19.67
N VAL A 37 -3.12 7.77 -19.81
CA VAL A 37 -3.00 6.49 -20.50
C VAL A 37 -2.51 5.47 -19.47
N ALA A 38 -3.29 4.42 -19.22
CA ALA A 38 -2.95 3.38 -18.24
C ALA A 38 -3.13 2.00 -18.86
N ARG A 39 -2.27 1.05 -18.50
CA ARG A 39 -2.45 -0.37 -18.84
C ARG A 39 -3.26 -1.05 -17.74
N GLN A 40 -4.28 -1.80 -18.14
CA GLN A 40 -5.05 -2.59 -17.19
C GLN A 40 -4.30 -3.92 -16.95
N PRO A 41 -3.77 -4.20 -15.74
CA PRO A 41 -3.19 -5.50 -15.47
C PRO A 41 -4.28 -6.57 -15.57
N ALA A 42 -3.96 -7.68 -16.21
CA ALA A 42 -4.86 -8.84 -16.28
C ALA A 42 -5.19 -9.32 -14.85
N PRO A 43 -6.46 -9.66 -14.55
CA PRO A 43 -6.79 -10.20 -13.25
C PRO A 43 -6.04 -11.52 -13.04
N ILE A 44 -5.13 -11.53 -12.07
CA ILE A 44 -4.42 -12.74 -11.67
C ILE A 44 -5.43 -13.60 -10.91
N ALA A 45 -5.81 -14.72 -11.50
CA ALA A 45 -6.66 -15.72 -10.86
C ALA A 45 -5.88 -16.33 -9.68
N HIS A 46 -6.19 -15.92 -8.46
CA HIS A 46 -5.67 -16.56 -7.26
C HIS A 46 -6.25 -17.98 -7.17
N TYR A 47 -5.40 -18.99 -7.39
CA TYR A 47 -5.69 -20.37 -7.03
C TYR A 47 -5.74 -20.49 -5.50
N ALA A 48 -6.91 -20.82 -4.97
CA ALA A 48 -7.07 -21.16 -3.56
C ALA A 48 -6.37 -22.50 -3.24
N PRO A 49 -5.56 -22.59 -2.17
CA PRO A 49 -5.02 -23.86 -1.74
C PRO A 49 -6.12 -24.77 -1.17
N ALA A 50 -6.12 -26.02 -1.61
CA ALA A 50 -7.01 -27.07 -1.14
C ALA A 50 -6.78 -27.33 0.35
N GLN A 51 -7.85 -27.20 1.14
CA GLN A 51 -7.85 -27.48 2.56
C GLN A 51 -7.73 -29.00 2.78
N HIS A 52 -6.60 -29.43 3.35
CA HIS A 52 -6.45 -30.79 3.85
C HIS A 52 -7.32 -30.96 5.10
N ALA A 53 -8.39 -31.75 4.98
CA ALA A 53 -9.22 -32.17 6.09
C ALA A 53 -8.45 -33.15 6.98
N ALA A 54 -8.00 -32.68 8.15
CA ALA A 54 -7.52 -33.55 9.21
C ALA A 54 -8.72 -34.20 9.92
N MET A 55 -8.83 -35.52 9.76
CA MET A 55 -9.80 -36.35 10.47
C MET A 55 -9.34 -36.50 11.93
N HIS A 56 -10.14 -36.04 12.90
CA HIS A 56 -10.00 -36.40 14.30
C HIS A 56 -11.20 -37.24 14.73
N ALA A 57 -10.91 -38.46 15.20
CA ALA A 57 -11.85 -39.36 15.84
C ALA A 57 -11.68 -39.29 17.37
N GLY A 58 -12.78 -39.27 18.12
CA GLY A 58 -12.77 -39.46 19.58
C GLY A 58 -13.99 -38.83 20.29
N PRO A 59 -14.79 -39.59 21.09
CA PRO A 59 -16.14 -39.19 21.48
C PRO A 59 -16.30 -38.58 22.89
N LEU A 60 -17.33 -37.72 22.97
CA LEU A 60 -18.29 -37.49 24.06
C LEU A 60 -17.79 -37.16 25.48
N VAL A 61 -18.01 -35.91 25.93
CA VAL A 61 -18.57 -35.63 27.26
C VAL A 61 -19.39 -34.33 27.23
N ALA A 62 -20.51 -34.32 27.94
CA ALA A 62 -21.52 -33.28 27.95
C ALA A 62 -21.30 -32.21 29.04
N ALA A 63 -21.94 -31.06 28.79
CA ALA A 63 -22.54 -30.12 29.72
C ALA A 63 -21.79 -28.81 30.08
N THR A 64 -22.55 -27.72 29.86
CA THR A 64 -22.67 -26.47 30.62
C THR A 64 -21.51 -25.46 30.62
N THR A 65 -21.68 -24.32 29.95
CA THR A 65 -22.02 -23.02 30.59
C THR A 65 -21.86 -21.87 29.59
N ALA A 66 -22.78 -20.91 29.75
CA ALA A 66 -22.68 -19.47 29.53
C ALA A 66 -21.87 -18.92 28.34
N GLY A 67 -22.59 -18.08 27.57
CA GLY A 67 -22.11 -17.29 26.46
C GLY A 67 -20.73 -16.69 26.66
N VAL A 68 -19.89 -16.94 25.67
CA VAL A 68 -18.78 -16.06 25.33
C VAL A 68 -19.04 -15.68 23.89
N VAL A 69 -19.29 -14.39 23.70
CA VAL A 69 -19.30 -13.77 22.39
C VAL A 69 -17.87 -13.95 21.88
N THR A 70 -17.63 -14.96 21.07
CA THR A 70 -16.42 -15.02 20.25
C THR A 70 -16.62 -13.91 19.21
N GLU A 71 -16.20 -12.70 19.60
CA GLU A 71 -15.79 -11.69 18.66
C GLU A 71 -14.88 -12.40 17.66
N ALA A 72 -15.35 -12.43 16.43
CA ALA A 72 -14.61 -12.99 15.32
C ALA A 72 -13.24 -12.32 15.37
N ALA A 73 -12.21 -13.08 15.74
CA ALA A 73 -10.85 -12.78 15.37
C ALA A 73 -10.83 -12.87 13.85
N ALA A 74 -11.29 -11.80 13.19
CA ALA A 74 -10.86 -11.48 11.87
C ALA A 74 -9.34 -11.48 11.99
N THR A 75 -8.71 -12.39 11.27
CA THR A 75 -7.33 -12.20 10.83
C THR A 75 -7.33 -10.85 10.11
N ASN A 76 -7.18 -9.77 10.87
CA ASN A 76 -6.98 -8.43 10.36
C ASN A 76 -5.58 -8.45 9.78
N ASP A 77 -5.49 -8.96 8.56
CA ASP A 77 -4.32 -8.74 7.74
C ASP A 77 -4.10 -7.22 7.71
N PRO A 78 -3.00 -6.70 8.29
CA PRO A 78 -2.75 -5.27 8.34
C PRO A 78 -2.70 -4.65 6.94
N ALA A 79 -2.41 -5.44 5.90
CA ALA A 79 -2.46 -5.00 4.50
C ALA A 79 -3.88 -4.68 4.01
N SER A 80 -4.92 -5.24 4.64
CA SER A 80 -6.33 -5.01 4.27
C SER A 80 -6.97 -3.82 5.01
N HIS A 81 -6.22 -3.15 5.89
CA HIS A 81 -6.77 -2.06 6.70
C HIS A 81 -7.03 -0.80 5.84
N PRO A 82 -8.19 -0.12 5.93
CA PRO A 82 -8.50 1.05 5.10
C PRO A 82 -7.56 2.25 5.33
N GLY A 83 -6.90 2.27 6.49
CA GLY A 83 -5.90 3.27 6.87
C GLY A 83 -4.45 2.84 6.68
N VAL A 84 -4.20 1.70 6.02
CA VAL A 84 -2.83 1.22 5.79
C VAL A 84 -2.08 2.16 4.85
N VAL A 85 -0.86 2.49 5.23
CA VAL A 85 0.12 3.15 4.37
C VAL A 85 1.12 2.09 3.94
N THR A 86 1.21 1.84 2.65
CA THR A 86 2.10 0.83 2.06
C THR A 86 3.32 1.46 1.41
N SER A 87 4.36 0.66 1.18
CA SER A 87 5.55 1.15 0.48
C SER A 87 5.26 1.35 -1.01
N PRO A 88 5.53 2.53 -1.59
CA PRO A 88 5.37 2.77 -3.02
C PRO A 88 6.54 2.24 -3.85
N MET A 89 7.58 1.68 -3.20
CA MET A 89 8.81 1.23 -3.87
C MET A 89 9.51 0.13 -3.05
N VAL A 90 10.43 -0.58 -3.69
CA VAL A 90 11.35 -1.49 -3.03
C VAL A 90 12.54 -0.71 -2.48
N GLY A 91 12.94 -0.94 -1.24
CA GLY A 91 14.05 -0.23 -0.64
C GLY A 91 14.28 -0.57 0.82
N THR A 92 15.00 0.30 1.52
CA THR A 92 15.23 0.19 2.97
C THR A 92 14.44 1.27 3.70
N CYS A 93 13.57 0.88 4.63
CA CYS A 93 12.78 1.81 5.41
C CYS A 93 13.58 2.38 6.59
N TYR A 94 13.47 3.69 6.80
CA TYR A 94 14.01 4.39 7.96
C TYR A 94 12.92 5.16 8.66
N ARG A 95 12.95 5.10 10.00
CA ARG A 95 11.97 5.77 10.86
C ARG A 95 12.36 7.20 11.20
N ALA A 96 13.62 7.57 11.00
CA ALA A 96 14.16 8.90 11.25
C ALA A 96 14.92 9.43 10.03
N GLY A 97 15.09 10.74 9.94
CA GLY A 97 15.79 11.39 8.82
C GLY A 97 17.29 11.10 8.78
N GLU A 98 17.87 10.82 9.95
CA GLU A 98 19.29 10.61 10.14
C GLU A 98 19.50 9.57 11.26
N PRO A 99 20.62 8.82 11.25
CA PRO A 99 20.95 7.89 12.33
C PRO A 99 20.98 8.58 13.70
N GLY A 100 20.20 8.07 14.66
CA GLY A 100 20.14 8.62 16.02
C GLY A 100 19.20 9.83 16.20
N ALA A 101 18.56 10.32 15.13
CA ALA A 101 17.50 11.30 15.24
C ALA A 101 16.19 10.68 15.77
N ARG A 102 15.25 11.54 16.19
CA ARG A 102 13.91 11.11 16.60
C ARG A 102 13.16 10.54 15.38
N SER A 103 12.38 9.49 15.61
CA SER A 103 11.45 8.98 14.60
C SER A 103 10.50 10.07 14.12
N TYR A 104 10.14 10.06 12.84
CA TYR A 104 9.15 10.96 12.26
C TYR A 104 7.80 10.84 12.97
N VAL A 105 7.39 9.61 13.30
CA VAL A 105 6.16 9.29 14.03
C VAL A 105 6.33 8.10 14.96
N GLU A 106 5.54 8.11 16.04
CA GLU A 106 5.33 7.01 16.96
C GLU A 106 3.85 6.61 17.04
N VAL A 107 3.58 5.40 17.51
CA VAL A 107 2.20 4.96 17.76
C VAL A 107 1.60 5.87 18.82
N GLY A 108 0.47 6.49 18.50
CA GLY A 108 -0.13 7.51 19.34
C GLY A 108 -0.15 8.90 18.72
N ASP A 109 0.78 9.20 17.81
CA ASP A 109 0.96 10.55 17.27
C ASP A 109 -0.15 10.93 16.28
N GLU A 110 -0.52 12.21 16.31
CA GLU A 110 -1.38 12.82 15.28
C GLU A 110 -0.53 13.29 14.09
N VAL A 111 -0.98 12.96 12.88
CA VAL A 111 -0.34 13.33 11.62
C VAL A 111 -1.29 14.11 10.74
N ARG A 112 -0.74 15.00 9.91
CA ARG A 112 -1.48 15.74 8.89
C ARG A 112 -1.28 15.11 7.52
N GLN A 113 -2.24 15.29 6.62
CA GLN A 113 -2.05 14.92 5.22
C GLN A 113 -0.79 15.61 4.66
N GLY A 114 0.05 14.84 3.97
CA GLY A 114 1.32 15.31 3.42
C GLY A 114 2.49 15.31 4.41
N GLN A 115 2.26 15.06 5.70
CA GLN A 115 3.35 14.98 6.69
C GLN A 115 4.22 13.75 6.44
N THR A 116 5.54 13.92 6.49
CA THR A 116 6.49 12.82 6.38
C THR A 116 6.37 11.89 7.58
N VAL A 117 6.13 10.61 7.32
CA VAL A 117 5.97 9.57 8.34
C VAL A 117 7.14 8.60 8.39
N LEU A 118 7.80 8.37 7.25
CA LEU A 118 8.92 7.43 7.09
C LEU A 118 9.78 7.88 5.91
N ILE A 119 10.97 7.30 5.76
CA ILE A 119 11.77 7.37 4.53
C ILE A 119 11.96 5.96 3.98
N VAL A 120 11.95 5.82 2.66
CA VAL A 120 12.42 4.62 1.98
C VAL A 120 13.62 4.98 1.12
N GLU A 121 14.76 4.36 1.38
CA GLU A 121 15.96 4.48 0.56
C GLU A 121 15.87 3.51 -0.62
N ALA A 122 15.87 4.06 -1.83
CA ALA A 122 15.99 3.29 -3.06
C ALA A 122 17.05 3.93 -3.95
N MET A 123 18.00 3.14 -4.46
CA MET A 123 19.06 3.62 -5.34
C MET A 123 19.85 4.83 -4.79
N LYS A 124 20.15 4.84 -3.49
CA LYS A 124 20.82 5.95 -2.74
C LYS A 124 20.01 7.25 -2.65
N HIS A 125 18.73 7.23 -3.01
CA HIS A 125 17.82 8.36 -2.82
C HIS A 125 16.92 8.12 -1.61
N MET A 126 16.79 9.13 -0.75
CA MET A 126 15.97 9.11 0.46
C MET A 126 14.57 9.62 0.13
N ASN A 127 13.65 8.72 -0.20
CA ASN A 127 12.31 9.09 -0.63
C ASN A 127 11.39 9.19 0.59
N GLN A 128 10.85 10.39 0.83
CA GLN A 128 9.95 10.65 1.93
C GLN A 128 8.58 10.02 1.66
N ILE A 129 8.08 9.25 2.62
CA ILE A 129 6.73 8.71 2.59
C ILE A 129 5.84 9.69 3.34
N ALA A 130 4.87 10.26 2.63
CA ALA A 130 3.93 11.23 3.18
C ALA A 130 2.63 10.54 3.62
N ALA A 131 2.02 11.04 4.70
CA ALA A 131 0.72 10.58 5.16
C ALA A 131 -0.37 10.91 4.11
N PRO A 132 -1.12 9.91 3.60
CA PRO A 132 -2.16 10.15 2.59
C PRO A 132 -3.37 10.92 3.13
N ARG A 133 -3.56 10.89 4.46
CA ARG A 133 -4.65 11.55 5.19
C ARG A 133 -4.18 12.04 6.55
N ALA A 134 -4.92 12.99 7.13
CA ALA A 134 -4.76 13.32 8.53
C ALA A 134 -5.39 12.24 9.42
N GLY A 135 -4.84 12.03 10.61
CA GLY A 135 -5.32 11.03 11.55
C GLY A 135 -4.30 10.70 12.62
N LYS A 136 -4.51 9.60 13.34
CA LYS A 136 -3.64 9.11 14.40
C LYS A 136 -2.91 7.85 13.96
N VAL A 137 -1.62 7.74 14.24
CA VAL A 137 -0.84 6.52 13.99
C VAL A 137 -1.21 5.46 15.03
N THR A 138 -1.74 4.32 14.58
CA THR A 138 -2.21 3.25 15.47
C THR A 138 -1.31 2.01 15.44
N ALA A 139 -0.56 1.81 14.37
CA ALA A 139 0.42 0.74 14.27
C ALA A 139 1.58 1.16 13.35
N VAL A 140 2.78 0.65 13.62
CA VAL A 140 3.96 0.74 12.75
C VAL A 140 4.54 -0.67 12.62
N PHE A 141 4.67 -1.16 11.40
CA PHE A 141 5.06 -2.56 11.11
C PHE A 141 6.52 -2.71 10.73
N VAL A 142 7.23 -1.59 10.54
CA VAL A 142 8.60 -1.57 10.05
C VAL A 142 9.58 -1.06 11.09
N GLU A 143 10.76 -1.67 11.10
CA GLU A 143 11.89 -1.25 11.91
C GLU A 143 12.84 -0.34 11.13
N ASN A 144 13.70 0.39 11.85
CA ASN A 144 14.67 1.27 11.23
C ASN A 144 15.79 0.45 10.54
N GLY A 145 15.97 0.64 9.24
CA GLY A 145 16.92 -0.12 8.42
C GLY A 145 16.35 -1.43 7.86
N GLN A 146 15.04 -1.66 7.97
CA GLN A 146 14.40 -2.88 7.46
C GLN A 146 14.21 -2.79 5.94
N PRO A 147 14.55 -3.83 5.15
CA PRO A 147 14.17 -3.90 3.75
C PRO A 147 12.66 -4.05 3.60
N VAL A 148 12.08 -3.33 2.63
CA VAL A 148 10.65 -3.34 2.32
C VAL A 148 10.41 -3.52 0.83
N GLU A 149 9.32 -4.21 0.50
CA GLU A 149 8.87 -4.45 -0.87
C GLU A 149 7.74 -3.50 -1.30
N TYR A 150 7.49 -3.41 -2.61
CA TYR A 150 6.36 -2.64 -3.13
C TYR A 150 5.03 -3.20 -2.58
N GLY A 151 4.19 -2.32 -2.05
CA GLY A 151 2.90 -2.68 -1.46
C GLY A 151 3.00 -3.24 -0.04
N GLU A 152 4.20 -3.38 0.53
CA GLU A 152 4.35 -3.87 1.91
C GLU A 152 3.75 -2.87 2.92
N PRO A 153 2.95 -3.32 3.90
CA PRO A 153 2.38 -2.46 4.93
C PRO A 153 3.47 -1.81 5.80
N LEU A 154 3.46 -0.49 5.91
CA LEU A 154 4.42 0.25 6.71
C LEU A 154 3.83 0.67 8.06
N LEU A 155 2.64 1.27 8.05
CA LEU A 155 1.94 1.74 9.24
C LEU A 155 0.43 1.90 8.98
N ILE A 156 -0.34 2.15 10.04
CA ILE A 156 -1.77 2.48 9.96
C ILE A 156 -2.01 3.89 10.51
N ILE A 157 -2.78 4.68 9.77
CA ILE A 157 -3.31 5.99 10.19
C ILE A 157 -4.82 5.90 10.24
N GLU A 158 -5.45 6.28 11.35
CA GLU A 158 -6.91 6.32 11.54
C GLU A 158 -7.46 7.73 11.76
#